data_AF-M3G180-F1
#
_entry.id   AF-M3G180-F1
#
_cell.length_a   1.000
_cell.length_b   1.000
_cell.length_c   1.000
_cell.angle_alpha   90.00
_cell.angle_beta   90.00
_cell.angle_gamma   90.00
#
_symmetry.space_group_name_H-M   'P 1'
#
loop_
_entity.id
_entity.type
_entity.pdbx_description
1 polymer ?
#
loop_
_entity_poly.entity_id
_entity_poly.type
_entity_poly.pdbx_seq_one_letter_code
_entity_poly.pdbx_strand_id
1 'polypeptide(L)' 'MNQKIECPHCKKQFDSPESEAIRMARFEDQWMNHCEDMFRKGWRPGKFENLPEYLKTKRIGLYYEKLEQRIKIRKEQT' A
#
# COMPACT_ATOMS: atom_id res chain seq x y z
N MET A 1 -4.83 6.29 23.17
CA MET A 1 -3.75 6.63 24.12
C MET A 1 -2.58 7.17 23.31
N ASN A 2 -2.33 8.49 23.34
CA ASN A 2 -1.18 9.11 22.64
C ASN A 2 0.09 8.93 23.48
N GLN A 3 0.94 7.95 23.13
CA GLN A 3 2.28 7.89 23.71
C GLN A 3 3.16 8.96 23.03
N LYS A 4 3.40 10.05 23.76
CA LYS A 4 4.34 11.09 23.35
C LYS A 4 5.76 10.61 23.65
N ILE A 5 6.61 10.56 22.63
CA ILE A 5 8.01 10.16 22.76
C ILE A 5 8.85 11.42 22.97
N GLU A 6 9.56 11.46 24.09
CA GLU A 6 10.47 12.55 24.47
C GLU A 6 11.92 12.09 24.30
N CYS A 7 12.78 12.93 23.71
CA CYS A 7 14.22 12.69 23.73
C CYS A 7 14.79 13.07 25.10
N PRO A 8 15.46 12.15 25.81
CA PRO A 8 15.93 12.38 27.18
C PRO A 8 17.03 13.46 27.29
N HIS A 9 17.65 13.87 26.19
CA HIS A 9 18.76 14.81 26.20
C HIS A 9 18.33 16.27 25.93
N CYS A 10 17.39 16.49 25.02
CA CYS A 10 16.99 17.84 24.59
C CYS A 10 15.52 18.18 24.90
N LYS A 11 14.77 17.27 25.55
CA LYS A 11 13.35 17.41 25.92
C LYS A 11 12.42 17.83 24.76
N LYS A 12 12.89 17.65 23.53
CA LYS A 12 12.12 17.96 22.33
C LYS A 12 11.01 16.93 22.24
N GLN A 13 9.78 17.39 22.35
CA GLN A 13 8.60 16.57 22.17
C GLN A 13 8.49 16.30 20.68
N PHE A 14 8.60 15.04 20.28
CA PHE A 14 8.22 14.65 18.94
C PHE A 14 6.71 14.43 18.98
N ASP A 15 5.99 15.15 18.12
CA ASP A 15 4.59 14.81 17.89
C ASP A 15 4.53 13.34 17.50
N SER A 16 3.67 12.63 18.23
CA SER A 16 3.41 11.19 18.15
C SER A 16 3.43 10.72 16.69
N PRO A 17 3.94 9.50 16.41
CA PRO A 17 4.12 8.95 15.06
C PRO A 17 2.91 9.26 14.20
N GLU A 18 3.12 9.78 12.97
CA GLU A 18 2.06 9.93 11.95
C GLU A 18 0.99 8.87 12.19
N SER A 19 -0.24 9.30 12.55
CA SER A 19 -1.33 8.42 12.98
C SER A 19 -1.26 7.14 12.17
N GLU A 20 -1.30 5.96 12.80
CA GLU A 20 -1.05 4.68 12.13
C GLU A 20 -1.83 4.54 10.80
N ALA A 21 -3.03 5.12 10.71
CA ALA A 21 -3.81 5.29 9.49
C ALA A 21 -3.08 6.02 8.34
N ILE A 22 -2.37 7.11 8.60
CA ILE A 22 -1.55 7.86 7.63
C ILE A 22 -0.35 7.02 7.17
N ARG A 23 0.32 6.33 8.10
CA ARG A 23 1.42 5.42 7.76
C ARG A 23 0.95 4.28 6.86
N MET A 24 -0.18 3.66 7.22
CA MET A 24 -0.81 2.61 6.42
C MET A 24 -1.26 3.13 5.05
N ALA A 25 -1.87 4.30 4.98
CA ALA A 25 -2.29 4.91 3.72
C ALA A 25 -1.10 5.15 2.77
N ARG A 26 0.03 5.68 3.29
CA ARG A 26 1.26 5.85 2.50
C ARG A 26 1.83 4.53 2.03
N PHE A 27 1.83 3.52 2.89
CA PHE A 27 2.29 2.18 2.55
C PHE A 27 1.46 1.55 1.42
N GLU A 28 0.13 1.65 1.51
CA GLU A 28 -0.79 1.20 0.47
C GLU A 28 -0.56 1.94 -0.86
N ASP A 29 -0.38 3.27 -0.81
CA ASP A 29 -0.07 4.09 -1.98
C ASP A 29 1.26 3.68 -2.64
N GLN A 30 2.31 3.41 -1.86
CA GLN A 30 3.58 2.93 -2.39
C GLN A 30 3.43 1.57 -3.09
N TRP A 31 2.66 0.66 -2.49
CA TRP A 31 2.40 -0.65 -3.10
C TRP A 31 1.63 -0.56 -4.41
N MET A 32 0.57 0.25 -4.46
CA MET A 32 -0.21 0.48 -5.69
C MET A 32 0.65 1.11 -6.79
N ASN A 33 1.48 2.09 -6.45
CA ASN A 33 2.41 2.71 -7.40
C ASN A 33 3.44 1.70 -7.94
N HIS A 34 3.96 0.83 -7.08
CA HIS A 34 4.86 -0.25 -7.50
C HIS A 34 4.17 -1.23 -8.48
N CYS A 35 2.91 -1.59 -8.20
CA CYS A 35 2.13 -2.44 -9.09
C CYS A 35 1.87 -1.79 -10.46
N GLU A 36 1.55 -0.49 -10.51
CA GLU A 36 1.39 0.23 -11.78
C GLU A 36 2.72 0.32 -12.56
N ASP A 37 3.85 0.55 -11.89
CA ASP A 37 5.17 0.57 -12.56
C ASP A 37 5.52 -0.78 -13.19
N MET A 38 5.28 -1.88 -12.46
CA MET A 38 5.39 -3.23 -13.02
C MET A 38 4.48 -3.40 -14.23
N PHE A 39 3.23 -2.96 -14.13
CA PHE A 39 2.26 -3.07 -15.23
C PHE A 39 2.67 -2.27 -16.47
N ARG A 40 3.26 -1.08 -16.29
CA ARG A 40 3.83 -0.27 -17.38
C ARG A 40 5.00 -0.97 -18.06
N LYS A 41 5.80 -1.73 -17.31
CA LYS A 41 6.90 -2.55 -17.83
C LYS A 41 6.43 -3.88 -18.45
N GLY A 42 5.11 -4.16 -18.47
CA GLY A 42 4.55 -5.41 -18.98
C GLY A 42 4.55 -6.56 -17.97
N TRP A 43 4.92 -6.30 -16.71
CA TRP A 43 4.93 -7.28 -15.63
C TRP A 43 3.59 -7.26 -14.89
N ARG A 44 3.16 -8.42 -14.38
CA ARG A 44 1.95 -8.53 -13.57
C ARG A 44 2.34 -8.84 -12.12
N PRO A 45 1.90 -8.03 -11.14
CA PRO A 45 2.08 -8.40 -9.74
C PRO A 45 1.40 -9.75 -9.43
N GLY A 46 1.92 -10.48 -8.44
CA GLY A 46 1.36 -11.76 -7.99
C GLY A 46 -0.09 -11.60 -7.48
N LYS A 47 -0.87 -12.69 -7.46
CA LYS A 47 -2.28 -12.64 -7.00
C LYS A 47 -2.38 -12.08 -5.57
N PHE A 48 -3.48 -11.37 -5.28
CA PHE A 48 -3.77 -10.83 -3.95
C PHE A 48 -3.70 -11.89 -2.83
N GLU A 49 -4.18 -13.11 -3.12
CA GLU A 49 -4.13 -14.25 -2.18
C GLU A 49 -2.70 -14.62 -1.74
N ASN A 50 -1.72 -14.43 -2.63
CA ASN A 50 -0.30 -14.71 -2.37
C ASN A 50 0.43 -13.53 -1.71
N LEU A 51 -0.23 -12.40 -1.49
CA LEU A 51 0.40 -11.28 -0.82
C LEU A 51 0.57 -11.56 0.67
N PRO A 52 1.61 -10.99 1.30
CA PRO A 52 1.75 -10.99 2.75
C PRO A 52 0.53 -10.40 3.44
N GLU A 53 0.20 -10.88 4.64
CA GLU A 53 -1.00 -10.42 5.39
C GLU A 53 -1.02 -8.92 5.65
N TYR A 54 0.14 -8.30 5.89
CA TYR A 54 0.25 -6.85 6.09
C TYR A 54 -0.14 -6.02 4.85
N LEU A 55 -0.10 -6.63 3.65
CA LEU A 55 -0.52 -6.02 2.38
C LEU A 55 -1.98 -6.34 2.03
N LYS A 56 -2.60 -7.30 2.71
CA LYS A 56 -4.00 -7.70 2.50
C LYS A 56 -4.99 -6.72 3.15
N THR A 57 -4.77 -5.43 2.93
CA THR A 57 -5.70 -4.40 3.39
C THR A 57 -6.89 -4.31 2.46
N LYS A 58 -8.00 -3.75 2.96
CA LYS A 58 -9.21 -3.55 2.16
C LYS A 58 -8.96 -2.67 0.93
N ARG A 59 -8.09 -1.67 1.03
CA ARG A 59 -7.76 -0.76 -0.08
C ARG A 59 -6.96 -1.47 -1.17
N ILE A 60 -5.96 -2.28 -0.81
CA ILE A 60 -5.19 -3.08 -1.79
C ILE A 60 -6.08 -4.15 -2.43
N GLY A 61 -6.97 -4.79 -1.67
CA GLY A 61 -7.93 -5.75 -2.24
C GLY A 61 -8.79 -5.14 -3.35
N LEU A 62 -9.34 -3.95 -3.12
CA LEU A 62 -10.11 -3.22 -4.14
C LEU A 62 -9.26 -2.82 -5.35
N TYR A 63 -7.98 -2.47 -5.14
CA TYR A 63 -7.06 -2.18 -6.24
C TYR A 63 -6.81 -3.43 -7.10
N TYR A 64 -6.58 -4.59 -6.47
CA TYR A 64 -6.37 -5.85 -7.19
C TYR A 64 -7.60 -6.30 -7.98
N GLU A 65 -8.81 -6.16 -7.43
CA GLU A 65 -10.04 -6.47 -8.17
C GLU A 65 -10.16 -5.65 -9.46
N LYS A 66 -9.88 -4.33 -9.38
CA LYS A 66 -9.84 -3.45 -10.56
C LYS A 66 -8.70 -3.83 -11.52
N LEU A 67 -7.54 -4.22 -10.99
CA LEU A 67 -6.41 -4.65 -11.79
C LEU A 67 -6.75 -5.92 -12.59
N GLU A 68 -7.42 -6.90 -11.98
CA GLU A 68 -7.85 -8.11 -12.68
C GLU A 68 -8.87 -7.81 -13.78
N GLN A 69 -9.83 -6.91 -13.52
CA GLN A 69 -10.76 -6.43 -14.55
C GLN A 69 -10.02 -5.78 -15.73
N ARG A 70 -9.05 -4.91 -15.47
CA ARG A 70 -8.21 -4.27 -16.52
C ARG A 70 -7.45 -5.31 -17.35
N ILE A 71 -6.94 -6.35 -16.72
CA ILE A 71 -6.19 -7.41 -17.39
C ILE A 71 -7.12 -8.28 -18.24
N LYS A 72 -8.32 -8.58 -17.75
CA LYS A 72 -9.34 -9.30 -18.54
C LYS A 72 -9.73 -8.51 -19.80
N ILE A 73 -10.01 -7.21 -19.67
CA ILE A 73 -10.34 -6.33 -20.80
C ILE A 73 -9.20 -6.29 -21.83
N ARG A 74 -7.94 -6.15 -21.40
CA ARG A 74 -6.80 -6.19 -22.31
C ARG A 74 -6.66 -7.51 -23.07
N LYS A 75 -6.97 -8.64 -22.42
CA LYS A 75 -6.96 -9.95 -23.06
C LYS A 75 -8.08 -10.12 -24.09
N GLU A 76 -9.24 -9.52 -23.88
CA GLU A 76 -10.35 -9.59 -24.84
C GLU A 76 -10.15 -8.67 -26.06
N GLN A 77 -9.23 -7.70 -25.97
CA GLN A 77 -8.91 -6.75 -27.05
C GLN A 77 -7.70 -7.16 -27.92
N THR A 78 -7.00 -8.25 -27.58
CA THR A 78 -5.86 -8.81 -28.35
C THR A 78 -6.29 -10.10 -29.01
#